data_AF-R7RT90-F1
#
_entry.id   AF-R7RT90-F1
#
_cell.length_a   1.000
_cell.length_b   1.000
_cell.length_c   1.000
_cell.angle_alpha   90.00
_cell.angle_beta   90.00
_cell.angle_gamma   90.00
#
_symmetry.space_group_name_H-M   'P 1'
#
loop_
_entity.id
_entity.type
_entity.pdbx_description
1 polymer ?
#
loop_
_entity_poly.entity_id
_entity_poly.type
_entity_poly.pdbx_seq_one_letter_code
_entity_poly.pdbx_strand_id
1 'polypeptide(L)'
;MTDLLRNGTPQQLDIYVKRILAKYANEEQILFEADEGEKLPLHFCVDKKLVGQNAYGVKCINEVKITDWEATQEIICNHKARLTITFKVVLWVKYEDNSFGIVVLPDDVYKEDPTACFITNMNEPQVIGVGETLEVIDQDTNPKFKWVKDVPLTAFDAEIPKECFDDPTLQSHLLIKAVRSDYDILNDCKLTQHPVGHNIEGEPPYIENGPHASQGATEILLSIFVDVLDKLGVDQDILIEGIPLDC
;
A
#
# COMPACT_ATOMS: atom_id res chain seq x y z
N MET A 1 -45.91 -48.50 -1.65
CA MET A 1 -45.25 -47.39 -2.37
C MET A 1 -44.19 -46.80 -1.44
N THR A 2 -43.29 -47.66 -0.95
CA THR A 2 -42.49 -47.39 0.26
C THR A 2 -41.07 -47.97 0.21
N ASP A 3 -40.65 -48.53 -0.93
CA ASP A 3 -39.38 -49.30 -1.02
C ASP A 3 -38.45 -48.87 -2.16
N LEU A 4 -38.63 -47.69 -2.76
CA LEU A 4 -37.74 -47.19 -3.84
C LEU A 4 -36.72 -46.14 -3.39
N LEU A 5 -36.60 -45.83 -2.09
CA LEU A 5 -35.74 -44.74 -1.59
C LEU A 5 -34.58 -45.18 -0.68
N ARG A 6 -34.17 -46.46 -0.66
CA ARG A 6 -33.20 -46.96 0.34
C ARG A 6 -31.92 -47.62 -0.18
N ASN A 7 -31.64 -47.60 -1.48
CA ASN A 7 -30.47 -48.28 -2.05
C ASN A 7 -29.33 -47.36 -2.53
N GLY A 8 -29.28 -46.11 -2.09
CA GLY A 8 -28.08 -45.31 -2.28
C GLY A 8 -26.98 -45.81 -1.35
N THR A 9 -25.96 -46.49 -1.90
CA THR A 9 -24.70 -46.71 -1.15
C THR A 9 -24.15 -45.34 -0.75
N PRO A 10 -23.77 -45.13 0.52
CA PRO A 10 -23.15 -43.88 0.94
C PRO A 10 -22.01 -43.53 0.00
N GLN A 11 -22.08 -42.34 -0.60
CA GLN A 11 -20.97 -41.81 -1.38
C GLN A 11 -20.19 -40.86 -0.48
N GLN A 12 -18.88 -41.06 -0.44
CA GLN A 12 -17.97 -40.20 0.26
C GLN A 12 -17.72 -38.97 -0.62
N LEU A 13 -18.10 -37.80 -0.11
CA LEU A 13 -17.74 -36.51 -0.69
C LEU A 13 -16.54 -35.96 0.07
N ASP A 14 -15.42 -35.86 -0.64
CA ASP A 14 -14.20 -35.23 -0.12
C ASP A 14 -14.27 -33.73 -0.41
N ILE A 15 -14.33 -32.91 0.64
CA ILE A 15 -14.30 -31.46 0.53
C ILE A 15 -13.00 -30.95 1.13
N TYR A 16 -12.19 -30.31 0.30
CA TYR A 16 -11.00 -29.59 0.73
C TYR A 16 -11.42 -28.21 1.26
N VAL A 17 -11.21 -27.97 2.55
CA VAL A 17 -11.47 -26.65 3.16
C VAL A 17 -10.28 -26.17 3.97
N LYS A 18 -10.13 -24.85 4.06
CA LYS A 18 -9.18 -24.24 4.99
C LYS A 18 -9.85 -24.00 6.32
N ARG A 19 -9.35 -24.65 7.36
CA ARG A 19 -9.73 -24.30 8.73
C ARG A 19 -8.93 -23.07 9.14
N ILE A 20 -9.62 -21.95 9.34
CA ILE A 20 -9.00 -20.75 9.90
C ILE A 20 -8.73 -21.00 11.38
N LEU A 21 -7.46 -20.88 11.76
CA LEU A 21 -6.97 -21.04 13.12
C LEU A 21 -7.06 -19.73 13.88
N ALA A 22 -6.63 -18.64 13.25
CA ALA A 22 -6.63 -17.31 13.86
C ALA A 22 -6.69 -16.21 12.80
N LYS A 23 -7.08 -15.01 13.20
CA LYS A 23 -7.18 -13.83 12.34
C LYS A 23 -6.61 -12.60 13.01
N TYR A 24 -5.97 -11.77 12.23
CA TYR A 24 -5.59 -10.41 12.59
C TYR A 24 -6.36 -9.45 11.71
N ALA A 25 -7.05 -8.48 12.30
CA ALA A 25 -7.86 -7.51 11.58
C ALA A 25 -7.66 -6.12 12.18
N ASN A 26 -7.12 -5.19 11.40
CA ASN A 26 -6.87 -3.83 11.85
C ASN A 26 -6.90 -2.83 10.68
N GLU A 27 -7.25 -1.57 10.96
CA GLU A 27 -7.00 -0.46 10.03
C GLU A 27 -5.55 -0.02 10.19
N GLU A 28 -4.80 0.05 9.08
CA GLU A 28 -3.38 0.40 9.08
C GLU A 28 -3.12 1.56 8.12
N GLN A 29 -2.41 2.58 8.61
CA GLN A 29 -1.83 3.60 7.73
C GLN A 29 -0.57 3.03 7.08
N ILE A 30 -0.61 2.84 5.76
CA ILE A 30 0.46 2.24 4.96
C ILE A 30 1.31 3.25 4.18
N LEU A 31 0.81 4.48 4.02
CA LEU A 31 1.57 5.60 3.48
C LEU A 31 1.69 6.68 4.56
N PHE A 32 2.91 6.96 4.99
CA PHE A 32 3.20 7.88 6.09
C PHE A 32 4.63 8.44 6.00
N GLU A 33 4.88 9.51 6.74
CA GLU A 33 6.21 9.89 7.23
C GLU A 33 6.34 9.41 8.68
N ALA A 34 7.53 8.96 9.07
CA ALA A 34 7.81 8.60 10.45
C ALA A 34 8.52 9.76 11.16
N ASP A 35 7.89 10.32 12.18
CA ASP A 35 8.48 11.37 13.01
C ASP A 35 8.26 11.07 14.49
N GLU A 36 9.33 11.12 15.28
CA GLU A 36 9.34 10.82 16.72
C GLU A 36 8.61 9.51 17.14
N GLY A 37 8.51 8.53 16.22
CA GLY A 37 7.82 7.25 16.45
C GLY A 37 6.32 7.26 16.17
N GLU A 38 5.79 8.37 15.64
CA GLU A 38 4.42 8.51 15.18
C GLU A 38 4.33 8.48 13.65
N LYS A 39 3.16 8.08 13.14
CA LYS A 39 2.86 8.14 11.71
C LYS A 39 2.20 9.48 11.40
N LEU A 40 2.85 10.25 10.55
CA LEU A 40 2.31 11.50 10.01
C LEU A 40 1.90 11.30 8.54
N PRO A 41 1.06 12.18 7.97
CA PRO A 41 0.85 12.21 6.53
C PRO A 41 2.17 12.36 5.79
N LEU A 42 2.29 11.77 4.61
CA LEU A 42 3.46 11.97 3.75
C LEU A 42 3.43 13.38 3.15
N HIS A 43 4.53 14.13 3.29
CA HIS A 43 4.68 15.46 2.71
C HIS A 43 5.39 15.38 1.36
N PHE A 44 4.77 15.96 0.33
CA PHE A 44 5.36 16.07 -1.00
C PHE A 44 4.87 17.32 -1.73
N CYS A 45 5.59 17.71 -2.76
CA CYS A 45 5.23 18.82 -3.62
C CYS A 45 4.89 18.32 -5.01
N VAL A 46 3.96 19.01 -5.68
CA VAL A 46 3.58 18.79 -7.08
C VAL A 46 3.77 20.09 -7.84
N ASP A 47 4.41 20.01 -9.00
CA ASP A 47 4.66 21.18 -9.83
C ASP A 47 3.39 21.91 -10.23
N LYS A 48 3.48 23.24 -10.25
CA LYS A 48 2.42 24.05 -10.82
C LYS A 48 2.33 23.83 -12.32
N LYS A 49 1.11 23.74 -12.84
CA LYS A 49 0.87 23.62 -14.28
C LYS A 49 1.11 24.95 -14.97
N LEU A 50 1.90 24.93 -16.04
CA LEU A 50 2.17 26.12 -16.85
C LEU A 50 1.20 26.24 -18.02
N VAL A 51 0.59 27.43 -18.18
CA VAL A 51 -0.18 27.79 -19.38
C VAL A 51 0.21 29.20 -19.79
N GLY A 52 1.08 29.31 -20.80
CA GLY A 52 1.67 30.58 -21.20
C GLY A 52 2.64 31.12 -20.14
N GLN A 53 2.36 32.31 -19.61
CA GLN A 53 3.14 32.94 -18.53
C GLN A 53 2.56 32.69 -17.13
N ASN A 54 1.44 31.98 -17.03
CA ASN A 54 0.76 31.74 -15.76
C ASN A 54 1.10 30.33 -15.23
N ALA A 55 1.27 30.23 -13.92
CA ALA A 55 1.41 28.98 -13.18
C ALA A 55 0.18 28.76 -12.30
N TYR A 56 -0.37 27.55 -12.34
CA TYR A 56 -1.56 27.18 -11.58
C TYR A 56 -1.23 26.07 -10.60
N GLY A 57 -1.49 26.33 -9.32
CA GLY A 57 -1.33 25.35 -8.24
C GLY A 57 -2.35 24.21 -8.32
N VAL A 58 -2.07 23.15 -7.57
CA VAL A 58 -3.06 22.11 -7.31
C VAL A 58 -4.13 22.71 -6.41
N LYS A 59 -5.38 22.62 -6.84
CA LYS A 59 -6.55 23.17 -6.14
C LYS A 59 -7.26 22.12 -5.29
N CYS A 60 -7.42 20.91 -5.83
CA CYS A 60 -8.02 19.76 -5.13
C CYS A 60 -7.52 18.43 -5.69
N ILE A 61 -7.59 17.37 -4.89
CA ILE A 61 -7.41 15.98 -5.35
C ILE A 61 -8.80 15.38 -5.51
N ASN A 62 -9.19 15.04 -6.74
CA ASN A 62 -10.51 14.50 -7.02
C ASN A 62 -10.64 13.04 -6.58
N GLU A 63 -9.57 12.25 -6.76
CA GLU A 63 -9.56 10.82 -6.48
C GLU A 63 -8.14 10.38 -6.15
N VAL A 64 -8.02 9.42 -5.23
CA VAL A 64 -6.78 8.72 -4.88
C VAL A 64 -7.01 7.23 -5.10
N LYS A 65 -6.11 6.56 -5.82
CA LYS A 65 -6.14 5.10 -5.96
C LYS A 65 -4.80 4.48 -5.67
N ILE A 66 -4.85 3.29 -5.08
CA ILE A 66 -3.71 2.39 -5.03
C ILE A 66 -3.70 1.54 -6.30
N THR A 67 -2.53 1.38 -6.92
CA THR A 67 -2.33 0.51 -8.09
C THR A 67 -1.08 -0.33 -7.93
N ASP A 68 -0.91 -1.31 -8.81
CA ASP A 68 0.30 -2.15 -8.92
C ASP A 68 0.71 -2.75 -7.56
N TRP A 69 -0.31 -3.17 -6.80
CA TRP A 69 -0.14 -3.61 -5.43
C TRP A 69 -0.03 -5.13 -5.33
N GLU A 70 0.86 -5.57 -4.46
CA GLU A 70 1.02 -6.97 -4.08
C GLU A 70 1.07 -7.06 -2.57
N ALA A 71 0.41 -8.07 -2.01
CA ALA A 71 0.36 -8.30 -0.57
C ALA A 71 0.84 -9.72 -0.28
N THR A 72 1.89 -9.83 0.52
CA THR A 72 2.50 -11.11 0.91
C THR A 72 2.63 -11.19 2.43
N GLN A 73 2.73 -12.42 2.92
CA GLN A 73 2.87 -12.69 4.35
C GLN A 73 3.88 -13.81 4.57
N GLU A 74 4.66 -13.69 5.64
CA GLU A 74 5.64 -14.70 6.08
C GLU A 74 5.52 -14.94 7.60
N ILE A 75 5.46 -16.19 8.03
CA ILE A 75 5.50 -16.54 9.47
C ILE A 75 6.96 -16.68 9.89
N ILE A 76 7.39 -15.90 10.89
CA ILE A 76 8.76 -15.89 11.37
C ILE A 76 8.85 -16.57 12.73
N CYS A 77 9.58 -17.69 12.77
CA CYS A 77 9.93 -18.45 13.98
C CYS A 77 8.75 -18.75 14.92
N ASN A 78 7.53 -18.92 14.39
CA ASN A 78 6.31 -19.18 15.17
C ASN A 78 6.01 -18.10 16.24
N HIS A 79 6.48 -16.87 16.03
CA HIS A 79 6.34 -15.78 16.99
C HIS A 79 5.61 -14.57 16.40
N LYS A 80 5.78 -14.32 15.10
CA LYS A 80 5.17 -13.18 14.42
C LYS A 80 4.86 -13.51 12.97
N ALA A 81 3.88 -12.83 12.41
CA ALA A 81 3.61 -12.76 10.98
C ALA A 81 4.16 -11.44 10.45
N ARG A 82 4.95 -11.48 9.38
CA ARG A 82 5.42 -10.32 8.65
C ARG A 82 4.51 -10.07 7.47
N LEU A 83 3.84 -8.93 7.48
CA LEU A 83 3.01 -8.46 6.39
C LEU A 83 3.86 -7.56 5.49
N THR A 84 3.78 -7.76 4.18
CA THR A 84 4.44 -6.89 3.21
C THR A 84 3.42 -6.46 2.16
N ILE A 85 3.29 -5.16 1.93
CA ILE A 85 2.45 -4.59 0.88
C ILE A 85 3.33 -3.70 0.02
N THR A 86 3.47 -4.03 -1.26
CA THR A 86 4.06 -3.13 -2.25
C THR A 86 2.95 -2.45 -3.03
N PHE A 87 3.12 -1.19 -3.42
CA PHE A 87 2.08 -0.45 -4.13
C PHE A 87 2.58 0.86 -4.76
N LYS A 88 1.75 1.44 -5.64
CA LYS A 88 1.85 2.83 -6.10
C LYS A 88 0.58 3.60 -5.80
N VAL A 89 0.65 4.92 -5.83
CA VAL A 89 -0.46 5.82 -5.57
C VAL A 89 -0.71 6.70 -6.78
N VAL A 90 -1.93 6.70 -7.30
CA VAL A 90 -2.37 7.57 -8.39
C VAL A 90 -3.31 8.63 -7.84
N LEU A 91 -2.99 9.90 -8.11
CA LEU A 91 -3.72 11.08 -7.70
C LEU A 91 -4.30 11.76 -8.94
N TRP A 92 -5.62 11.95 -8.97
CA TRP A 92 -6.28 12.80 -9.97
C TRP A 92 -6.36 14.21 -9.42
N VAL A 93 -5.46 15.09 -9.88
CA VAL A 93 -5.36 16.46 -9.40
C VAL A 93 -6.14 17.41 -10.29
N LYS A 94 -6.78 18.41 -9.69
CA LYS A 94 -7.40 19.53 -10.38
C LYS A 94 -6.60 20.79 -10.07
N TYR A 95 -6.21 21.54 -11.10
CA TYR A 95 -5.47 22.79 -10.95
C TYR A 95 -6.40 24.01 -10.81
N GLU A 96 -5.84 25.15 -10.42
CA GLU A 96 -6.57 26.41 -10.25
C GLU A 96 -7.24 26.91 -11.55
N ASP A 97 -6.68 26.61 -12.72
CA ASP A 97 -7.27 26.88 -14.05
C ASP A 97 -8.46 25.95 -14.39
N ASN A 98 -8.86 25.07 -13.47
CA ASN A 98 -9.85 23.99 -13.63
C ASN A 98 -9.48 22.89 -14.61
N SER A 99 -8.23 22.82 -15.05
CA SER A 99 -7.74 21.65 -15.77
C SER A 99 -7.42 20.48 -14.83
N PHE A 100 -7.22 19.30 -15.40
CA PHE A 100 -6.90 18.08 -14.67
C PHE A 100 -5.52 17.56 -15.03
N GLY A 101 -4.87 16.93 -14.06
CA GLY A 101 -3.64 16.18 -14.22
C GLY A 101 -3.70 14.85 -13.46
N ILE A 102 -2.69 14.02 -13.70
CA ILE A 102 -2.49 12.77 -12.98
C ILE A 102 -1.09 12.86 -12.39
N VAL A 103 -0.97 12.56 -11.09
CA VAL A 103 0.31 12.37 -10.42
C VAL A 103 0.38 10.93 -9.93
N VAL A 104 1.46 10.23 -10.24
CA VAL A 104 1.72 8.85 -9.82
C VAL A 104 2.92 8.84 -8.89
N LEU A 105 2.72 8.49 -7.63
CA LEU A 105 3.79 8.33 -6.66
C LEU A 105 4.16 6.86 -6.48
N PRO A 106 5.46 6.52 -6.35
CA PRO A 106 6.61 7.44 -6.36
C PRO A 106 7.16 7.77 -7.77
N ASP A 107 6.55 7.27 -8.85
CA ASP A 107 7.03 7.43 -10.24
C ASP A 107 7.40 8.88 -10.62
N ASP A 108 6.52 9.83 -10.33
CA ASP A 108 6.67 11.23 -10.69
C ASP A 108 7.74 11.98 -9.88
N VAL A 109 8.31 11.33 -8.86
CA VAL A 109 9.46 11.82 -8.09
C VAL A 109 10.79 11.33 -8.67
N TYR A 110 10.83 10.08 -9.16
CA TYR A 110 12.08 9.44 -9.60
C TYR A 110 12.24 9.33 -11.13
N LYS A 111 11.28 9.83 -11.91
CA LYS A 111 11.42 9.91 -13.38
C LYS A 111 12.44 10.99 -13.80
N GLU A 112 12.92 10.90 -15.05
CA GLU A 112 13.94 11.81 -15.62
C GLU A 112 13.57 13.31 -15.50
N ASP A 113 12.30 13.64 -15.76
CA ASP A 113 11.73 14.99 -15.61
C ASP A 113 10.67 14.99 -14.50
N PRO A 114 11.04 14.99 -13.21
CA PRO A 114 10.09 14.82 -12.12
C PRO A 114 9.07 15.95 -12.06
N THR A 115 7.83 15.60 -11.75
CA THR A 115 6.72 16.57 -11.57
C THR A 115 6.24 16.61 -10.12
N ALA A 116 6.89 15.84 -9.25
CA ALA A 116 6.67 15.83 -7.83
C ALA A 116 8.01 15.65 -7.10
N CYS A 117 8.08 16.02 -5.83
CA CYS A 117 9.24 15.74 -4.98
C CYS A 117 8.80 15.50 -3.53
N PHE A 118 9.48 14.62 -2.81
CA PHE A 118 9.21 14.44 -1.39
C PHE A 118 9.84 15.58 -0.58
N ILE A 119 9.09 16.10 0.40
CA ILE A 119 9.64 16.98 1.44
C ILE A 119 10.31 16.11 2.51
N THR A 120 9.61 15.04 2.88
CA THR A 120 10.10 13.96 3.72
C THR A 120 11.30 13.27 3.05
N ASN A 121 12.33 12.92 3.81
CA ASN A 121 13.45 12.15 3.27
C ASN A 121 13.07 10.67 3.05
N MET A 122 12.47 10.37 1.89
CA MET A 122 12.05 9.01 1.51
C MET A 122 13.19 8.15 0.93
N ASN A 123 14.42 8.68 0.85
CA ASN A 123 15.60 7.89 0.48
C ASN A 123 16.04 6.97 1.62
N GLU A 124 15.60 7.25 2.84
CA GLU A 124 15.77 6.39 4.00
C GLU A 124 14.41 5.76 4.37
N PRO A 125 14.40 4.48 4.81
CA PRO A 125 13.18 3.85 5.30
C PRO A 125 12.58 4.63 6.47
N GLN A 126 11.28 4.88 6.40
CA GLN A 126 10.48 5.47 7.46
C GLN A 126 10.13 4.39 8.48
N VAL A 127 10.68 4.47 9.69
CA VAL A 127 10.59 3.40 10.70
C VAL A 127 9.68 3.79 11.87
N ILE A 128 8.71 2.93 12.18
CA ILE A 128 7.83 3.03 13.35
C ILE A 128 8.16 1.89 14.33
N GLY A 129 8.76 2.24 15.46
CA GLY A 129 9.16 1.27 16.48
C GLY A 129 10.14 0.21 15.95
N VAL A 130 9.93 -1.06 16.31
CA VAL A 130 10.86 -2.17 16.03
C VAL A 130 10.39 -3.06 14.87
N GLY A 131 9.18 -2.85 14.37
CA GLY A 131 8.52 -3.84 13.51
C GLY A 131 7.77 -3.27 12.32
N GLU A 132 7.77 -1.96 12.10
CA GLU A 132 7.02 -1.36 11.02
C GLU A 132 7.88 -0.38 10.22
N THR A 133 7.86 -0.50 8.89
CA THR A 133 8.68 0.32 8.00
C THR A 133 7.94 0.65 6.70
N LEU A 134 8.20 1.82 6.14
CA LEU A 134 7.82 2.20 4.77
C LEU A 134 9.06 2.69 4.03
N GLU A 135 9.32 2.14 2.85
CA GLU A 135 10.46 2.54 1.99
C GLU A 135 10.04 2.65 0.53
N VAL A 136 10.83 3.37 -0.28
CA VAL A 136 10.71 3.33 -1.73
C VAL A 136 11.73 2.34 -2.30
N ILE A 137 11.25 1.31 -2.99
CA ILE A 137 12.07 0.31 -3.68
C ILE A 137 12.15 0.59 -5.18
N ASP A 138 13.13 -0.01 -5.85
CA ASP A 138 13.29 0.00 -7.32
C ASP A 138 13.31 1.40 -7.96
N GLN A 139 13.94 2.36 -7.26
CA GLN A 139 13.97 3.80 -7.59
C GLN A 139 14.31 4.11 -9.06
N ASP A 140 15.24 3.36 -9.66
CA ASP A 140 15.74 3.62 -11.01
C ASP A 140 14.91 3.00 -12.15
N THR A 141 13.96 2.10 -11.85
CA THR A 141 13.29 1.30 -12.89
C THR A 141 11.77 1.32 -12.81
N ASN A 142 11.21 0.99 -11.65
CA ASN A 142 9.77 0.91 -11.44
C ASN A 142 9.48 1.20 -9.97
N PRO A 143 9.64 2.46 -9.54
CA PRO A 143 9.67 2.78 -8.13
C PRO A 143 8.32 2.47 -7.49
N LYS A 144 8.35 1.85 -6.31
CA LYS A 144 7.14 1.48 -5.53
C LYS A 144 7.33 1.78 -4.07
N PHE A 145 6.22 2.06 -3.38
CA PHE A 145 6.21 2.01 -1.93
C PHE A 145 6.20 0.54 -1.49
N LYS A 146 6.95 0.25 -0.43
CA LYS A 146 6.94 -1.03 0.26
C LYS A 146 6.72 -0.78 1.75
N TRP A 147 5.54 -1.18 2.21
CA TRP A 147 5.18 -1.18 3.62
C TRP A 147 5.39 -2.58 4.19
N VAL A 148 6.04 -2.66 5.35
CA VAL A 148 6.29 -3.91 6.07
C VAL A 148 5.85 -3.73 7.52
N LYS A 149 5.11 -4.72 8.06
CA LYS A 149 4.74 -4.76 9.47
C LYS A 149 4.86 -6.16 10.06
N ASP A 150 5.56 -6.24 11.17
CA ASP A 150 5.69 -7.42 12.01
C ASP A 150 4.58 -7.43 13.06
N VAL A 151 3.64 -8.36 12.91
CA VAL A 151 2.52 -8.56 13.82
C VAL A 151 2.81 -9.77 14.73
N PRO A 152 2.91 -9.59 16.06
CA PRO A 152 3.08 -10.73 16.95
C PRO A 152 1.86 -11.64 16.88
N LEU A 153 2.05 -12.96 16.95
CA LEU A 153 0.92 -13.91 16.88
C LEU A 153 -0.07 -13.76 18.04
N THR A 154 0.35 -13.14 19.15
CA THR A 154 -0.51 -12.77 20.27
C THR A 154 -1.51 -11.66 19.95
N ALA A 155 -1.35 -10.94 18.84
CA ALA A 155 -2.31 -9.95 18.35
C ALA A 155 -3.45 -10.56 17.53
N PHE A 156 -3.41 -11.87 17.25
CA PHE A 156 -4.48 -12.56 16.55
C PHE A 156 -5.63 -12.89 17.50
N ASP A 157 -6.83 -13.04 16.96
CA ASP A 157 -8.07 -13.27 17.71
C ASP A 157 -8.15 -14.63 18.43
N ALA A 158 -7.24 -15.55 18.11
CA ALA A 158 -7.15 -16.87 18.71
C ALA A 158 -5.68 -17.32 18.84
N GLU A 159 -5.41 -18.10 19.89
CA GLU A 159 -4.13 -18.77 20.06
C GLU A 159 -3.99 -19.91 19.04
N ILE A 160 -2.87 -19.94 18.33
CA ILE A 160 -2.57 -20.99 17.37
C ILE A 160 -1.90 -22.14 18.12
N PRO A 161 -2.47 -23.36 18.09
CA PRO A 161 -1.86 -24.52 18.73
C PRO A 161 -0.44 -24.76 18.20
N LYS A 162 0.49 -25.14 19.08
CA LYS A 162 1.91 -25.26 18.71
C LYS A 162 2.13 -26.32 17.62
N GLU A 163 1.37 -27.39 17.70
CA GLU A 163 1.34 -28.47 16.72
C GLU A 163 0.95 -28.01 15.30
N CYS A 164 0.21 -26.92 15.16
CA CYS A 164 -0.15 -26.38 13.85
C CYS A 164 1.02 -25.74 13.11
N PHE A 165 2.10 -25.35 13.80
CA PHE A 165 3.30 -24.81 13.14
C PHE A 165 4.20 -25.88 12.51
N ASP A 166 4.04 -27.13 12.93
CA ASP A 166 4.71 -28.28 12.30
C ASP A 166 3.90 -28.82 11.12
N ASP A 167 2.69 -28.30 10.88
CA ASP A 167 1.83 -28.69 9.78
C ASP A 167 2.32 -28.04 8.46
N PRO A 168 2.74 -28.83 7.45
CA PRO A 168 3.24 -28.30 6.19
C PRO A 168 2.15 -27.60 5.35
N THR A 169 0.88 -27.72 5.73
CA THR A 169 -0.26 -27.05 5.09
C THR A 169 -0.62 -25.72 5.75
N LEU A 170 0.08 -25.32 6.82
CA LEU A 170 -0.13 -24.01 7.44
C LEU A 170 0.13 -22.93 6.41
N GLN A 171 -0.91 -22.16 6.13
CA GLN A 171 -0.91 -21.10 5.14
C GLN A 171 -1.51 -19.84 5.74
N SER A 172 -1.00 -18.73 5.25
CA SER A 172 -1.52 -17.42 5.52
C SER A 172 -2.28 -16.85 4.34
N HIS A 173 -3.24 -16.00 4.62
CA HIS A 173 -3.97 -15.30 3.59
C HIS A 173 -4.22 -13.85 3.99
N LEU A 174 -3.41 -12.96 3.42
CA LEU A 174 -3.50 -11.53 3.58
C LEU A 174 -4.53 -10.96 2.60
N LEU A 175 -5.54 -10.28 3.14
CA LEU A 175 -6.62 -9.63 2.40
C LEU A 175 -6.63 -8.14 2.74
N ILE A 176 -6.67 -7.29 1.71
CA ILE A 176 -6.96 -5.88 1.86
C ILE A 176 -8.40 -5.64 1.40
N LYS A 177 -9.23 -5.06 2.26
CA LYS A 177 -10.67 -4.94 1.99
C LYS A 177 -11.11 -3.53 1.63
N ALA A 178 -10.58 -2.52 2.30
CA ALA A 178 -10.95 -1.14 2.11
C ALA A 178 -9.67 -0.31 2.00
N VAL A 179 -9.74 0.70 1.13
CA VAL A 179 -8.70 1.71 0.98
C VAL A 179 -9.37 3.06 1.22
N ARG A 180 -8.85 3.82 2.18
CA ARG A 180 -9.25 5.18 2.49
C ARG A 180 -8.03 6.07 2.37
N SER A 181 -8.22 7.28 1.85
CA SER A 181 -7.16 8.29 1.84
C SER A 181 -7.65 9.54 2.56
N ASP A 182 -6.73 10.21 3.24
CA ASP A 182 -6.91 11.55 3.77
C ASP A 182 -5.83 12.44 3.18
N TYR A 183 -6.17 13.67 2.81
CA TYR A 183 -5.21 14.58 2.20
C TYR A 183 -5.55 16.03 2.54
N ASP A 184 -4.50 16.86 2.53
CA ASP A 184 -4.64 18.30 2.62
C ASP A 184 -3.77 18.95 1.55
N ILE A 185 -4.26 20.08 1.02
CA ILE A 185 -3.52 20.87 0.04
C ILE A 185 -3.13 22.15 0.74
N LEU A 186 -1.82 22.28 0.90
CA LEU A 186 -1.23 23.46 1.48
C LEU A 186 -0.98 24.49 0.38
N ASN A 187 -0.26 25.56 0.73
CA ASN A 187 0.05 26.62 -0.22
C ASN A 187 1.32 26.26 -1.02
N ASP A 188 2.08 27.30 -1.38
CA ASP A 188 3.35 27.15 -2.06
C ASP A 188 4.34 26.32 -1.24
N CYS A 189 4.87 25.30 -1.90
CA CYS A 189 5.94 24.46 -1.37
C CYS A 189 7.19 25.31 -1.11
N LYS A 190 7.60 25.38 0.16
CA LYS A 190 8.74 26.23 0.59
C LYS A 190 10.11 25.70 0.19
N LEU A 191 10.20 24.44 -0.22
CA LEU A 191 11.43 23.85 -0.78
C LEU A 191 11.76 24.36 -2.20
N THR A 192 11.01 25.33 -2.71
CA THR A 192 11.29 26.07 -3.96
C THR A 192 12.47 27.05 -3.86
N GLN A 193 13.39 26.90 -2.88
CA GLN A 193 14.70 27.58 -2.90
C GLN A 193 15.71 26.91 -3.85
N HIS A 194 15.28 26.02 -4.73
CA HIS A 194 16.07 25.67 -5.91
C HIS A 194 15.95 26.78 -6.96
N PRO A 195 17.07 27.40 -7.41
CA PRO A 195 17.03 28.28 -8.57
C PRO A 195 16.72 27.43 -9.79
N VAL A 196 15.46 27.47 -10.22
CA VAL A 196 15.09 27.05 -11.56
C VAL A 196 14.98 28.30 -12.40
N GLY A 197 16.04 28.58 -13.15
CA GLY A 197 16.01 29.55 -14.24
C GLY A 197 16.24 28.82 -15.54
N HIS A 198 15.56 29.27 -16.60
CA HIS A 198 16.23 29.28 -17.90
C HIS A 198 17.65 29.81 -17.69
N ASN A 199 18.64 29.13 -18.26
CA ASN A 199 20.02 29.62 -18.36
C ASN A 199 19.98 31.06 -18.89
N ILE A 200 20.15 32.03 -18.01
CA ILE A 200 20.96 33.19 -18.35
C ILE A 200 22.38 32.64 -18.24
N GLU A 201 23.11 32.63 -19.36
CA GLU A 201 24.43 32.01 -19.51
C GLU A 201 25.32 32.05 -18.25
N GLY A 202 25.85 30.90 -17.82
CA GLY A 202 27.13 30.88 -17.10
C GLY A 202 27.26 30.17 -15.75
N GLU A 203 26.27 29.42 -15.22
CA GLU A 203 26.46 28.68 -13.95
C GLU A 203 26.59 27.14 -14.12
N PRO A 204 27.43 26.48 -13.29
CA PRO A 204 27.81 25.07 -13.45
C PRO A 204 26.73 24.09 -12.92
N PRO A 205 26.72 22.81 -13.39
CA PRO A 205 25.64 21.86 -13.10
C PRO A 205 25.96 20.95 -11.91
N TYR A 206 24.99 20.71 -11.01
CA TYR A 206 24.86 19.44 -10.26
C TYR A 206 23.44 19.35 -9.62
N ILE A 207 22.52 18.40 -9.94
CA ILE A 207 22.35 16.93 -9.62
C ILE A 207 22.07 16.71 -8.10
N GLU A 208 20.99 16.07 -7.60
CA GLU A 208 20.15 14.93 -8.02
C GLU A 208 18.66 15.14 -7.56
N ASN A 209 17.67 14.61 -8.32
CA ASN A 209 16.21 14.92 -8.38
C ASN A 209 15.83 16.11 -9.32
N GLY A 210 15.66 15.84 -10.62
CA GLY A 210 15.64 16.76 -11.79
C GLY A 210 14.53 17.84 -11.93
N PRO A 211 14.33 18.41 -13.14
CA PRO A 211 14.00 19.83 -13.35
C PRO A 211 12.54 20.23 -13.05
N HIS A 212 12.31 20.91 -11.92
CA HIS A 212 11.07 21.62 -11.66
C HIS A 212 11.01 22.95 -12.41
N ALA A 213 9.83 23.50 -12.71
CA ALA A 213 9.70 24.79 -13.41
C ALA A 213 10.01 26.00 -12.51
N SER A 214 10.42 27.12 -13.11
CA SER A 214 10.76 28.41 -12.46
C SER A 214 9.61 29.09 -11.69
N GLN A 215 8.48 28.42 -11.51
CA GLN A 215 7.19 29.02 -11.18
C GLN A 215 6.55 28.43 -9.90
N GLY A 216 7.27 27.52 -9.22
CA GLY A 216 6.91 26.97 -7.91
C GLY A 216 6.11 25.67 -7.97
N ALA A 217 5.85 25.10 -6.78
CA ALA A 217 5.12 23.87 -6.59
C ALA A 217 4.06 24.04 -5.48
N THR A 218 3.07 23.16 -5.45
CA THR A 218 2.04 23.09 -4.40
C THR A 218 2.39 21.99 -3.43
N GLU A 219 2.37 22.27 -2.13
CA GLU A 219 2.62 21.27 -1.09
C GLU A 219 1.34 20.49 -0.75
N ILE A 220 1.48 19.18 -0.56
CA ILE A 220 0.40 18.24 -0.33
C ILE A 220 0.76 17.31 0.82
N LEU A 221 -0.21 17.07 1.69
CA LEU A 221 -0.18 16.05 2.73
C LEU A 221 -1.04 14.87 2.29
N LEU A 222 -0.56 13.64 2.44
CA LEU A 222 -1.32 12.45 2.08
C LEU A 222 -1.11 11.29 3.05
N SER A 223 -2.21 10.75 3.56
CA SER A 223 -2.26 9.48 4.29
C SER A 223 -3.10 8.47 3.54
N ILE A 224 -2.64 7.22 3.52
CA ILE A 224 -3.40 6.08 2.97
C ILE A 224 -3.59 5.04 4.07
N PHE A 225 -4.84 4.69 4.32
CA PHE A 225 -5.29 3.71 5.29
C PHE A 225 -5.89 2.51 4.58
N VAL A 226 -5.60 1.32 5.07
CA VAL A 226 -6.16 0.09 4.55
C VAL A 226 -6.67 -0.83 5.66
N ASP A 227 -7.79 -1.48 5.40
CA ASP A 227 -8.28 -2.55 6.27
C ASP A 227 -7.51 -3.84 5.96
N VAL A 228 -6.57 -4.18 6.83
CA VAL A 228 -5.77 -5.39 6.75
C VAL A 228 -6.49 -6.53 7.46
N LEU A 229 -6.72 -7.62 6.75
CA LEU A 229 -7.18 -8.89 7.32
C LEU A 229 -6.19 -9.99 6.97
N ASP A 230 -5.45 -10.46 7.96
CA ASP A 230 -4.62 -11.65 7.85
C ASP A 230 -5.33 -12.84 8.49
N LYS A 231 -5.29 -13.99 7.81
CA LYS A 231 -5.88 -15.24 8.28
C LYS A 231 -4.84 -16.33 8.21
N LEU A 232 -4.62 -16.98 9.34
CA LEU A 232 -3.80 -18.18 9.45
C LEU A 232 -4.70 -19.40 9.48
N GLY A 233 -4.39 -20.39 8.64
CA GLY A 233 -5.19 -21.60 8.53
C GLY A 233 -4.40 -22.79 8.00
N VAL A 234 -4.91 -23.99 8.24
CA VAL A 234 -4.36 -25.24 7.70
C VAL A 234 -5.36 -25.85 6.73
N ASP A 235 -4.87 -26.58 5.75
CA ASP A 235 -5.73 -27.36 4.88
C ASP A 235 -6.29 -28.54 5.69
N GLN A 236 -7.59 -28.77 5.60
CA GLN A 236 -8.24 -29.89 6.24
C GLN A 236 -9.17 -30.58 5.25
N ASP A 237 -9.09 -31.91 5.26
CA ASP A 237 -10.03 -32.76 4.55
C ASP A 237 -11.26 -32.96 5.44
N ILE A 238 -12.43 -32.51 4.95
CA ILE A 238 -13.71 -32.87 5.56
C ILE A 238 -14.30 -33.99 4.74
N LEU A 239 -14.48 -35.14 5.41
CA LEU A 239 -15.21 -36.28 4.89
C LEU A 239 -16.68 -36.13 5.27
N ILE A 240 -17.54 -35.96 4.27
CA ILE A 240 -18.98 -36.00 4.47
C ILE A 240 -19.52 -37.30 3.88
N GLU A 241 -20.08 -38.15 4.74
CA GLU A 241 -20.85 -39.31 4.31
C GLU A 241 -22.30 -38.88 4.04
N GLY A 242 -22.72 -39.00 2.79
CA GLY A 242 -24.08 -38.66 2.35
C GLY A 242 -24.72 -39.79 1.56
N ILE A 243 -26.06 -39.87 1.63
CA ILE A 243 -26.85 -40.69 0.71
C ILE A 243 -27.28 -39.76 -0.44
N PRO A 244 -26.74 -39.93 -1.66
CA PRO A 244 -27.18 -39.12 -2.79
C PRO A 244 -28.68 -39.35 -3.05
N LEU A 245 -29.44 -38.26 -3.12
CA LEU A 245 -30.82 -38.28 -3.61
C LEU A 245 -30.77 -38.20 -5.13
N ASP A 246 -30.82 -39.35 -5.79
CA ASP A 246 -31.03 -39.42 -7.23
C ASP A 246 -32.40 -38.79 -7.56
N CYS A 247 -32.39 -37.72 -8.35
CA CYS A 247 -33.58 -37.02 -8.86
C CYS A 247 -33.98 -37.59 -10.22
#